data_AF-A0A1I6QN96-F1
#
_entry.id   AF-A0A1I6QN96-F1
#
_cell.length_a   1.000
_cell.length_b   1.000
_cell.length_c   1.000
_cell.angle_alpha   90.00
_cell.angle_beta   90.00
_cell.angle_gamma   90.00
#
_symmetry.space_group_name_H-M   'P 1'
#
loop_
_entity.id
_entity.type
_entity.pdbx_description
1 polymer ?
#
loop_
_entity_poly.entity_id
_entity_poly.type
_entity_poly.pdbx_seq_one_letter_code
_entity_poly.pdbx_strand_id
1 'polypeptide(L)'
;MLQLIRAIWVVALLINLSAVIWFILGTTANFQRGIDLVSTVIFVYFGIPSILLISLSIFLFIKRWLPASSWGIVAVSIIILCMLSLSPTLFKNVNKSGWLTENIVTDTLQITTDGQYEYQLELVNLFQKNGNARLYIKRISDGEEMHIPLDMHLNKIKGLSEEKVNYWVMMDGTFEKDKYIMHTTSKFPLPDKKYKVDLEKREAVKTK
;
A
#
# COMPACT_ATOMS: atom_id res chain seq x y z
N MET A 1 -1.42 -24.02 38.12
CA MET A 1 -0.31 -24.05 37.13
C MET A 1 -0.79 -24.41 35.72
N LEU A 2 -1.43 -25.57 35.50
CA LEU A 2 -1.95 -25.98 34.18
C LEU A 2 -2.93 -25.00 33.53
N GLN A 3 -3.86 -24.43 34.30
CA GLN A 3 -4.81 -23.42 33.79
C GLN A 3 -4.11 -22.13 33.34
N LEU A 4 -3.05 -21.72 34.05
CA LEU A 4 -2.25 -20.55 33.70
C LEU A 4 -1.49 -20.78 32.38
N ILE A 5 -0.83 -21.94 32.23
CA ILE A 5 -0.13 -22.30 30.99
C ILE A 5 -1.11 -22.33 29.82
N ARG A 6 -2.30 -22.89 30.03
CA ARG A 6 -3.37 -22.88 29.01
C ARG A 6 -3.78 -21.47 28.62
N ALA A 7 -3.97 -20.57 29.59
CA ALA A 7 -4.30 -19.18 29.32
C ALA A 7 -3.20 -18.48 28.52
N ILE A 8 -1.92 -18.64 28.92
CA ILE A 8 -0.77 -18.09 28.19
C ILE A 8 -0.70 -18.65 26.77
N TRP A 9 -0.97 -19.94 26.59
CA TRP A 9 -0.98 -20.57 25.28
C TRP A 9 -2.06 -19.97 24.37
N VAL A 10 -3.28 -19.79 24.89
CA VAL A 10 -4.37 -19.14 24.14
C VAL A 10 -3.99 -17.70 23.77
N VAL A 11 -3.41 -16.94 24.70
CA VAL A 11 -2.95 -15.57 24.41
C VAL A 11 -1.87 -15.56 23.32
N ALA A 12 -0.86 -16.43 23.42
CA ALA A 12 0.19 -16.55 22.41
C ALA A 12 -0.35 -16.95 21.03
N LEU A 13 -1.34 -17.85 20.99
CA LEU A 13 -2.05 -18.25 19.77
C LEU A 13 -2.76 -17.06 19.13
N LEU A 14 -3.49 -16.26 19.92
CA LEU A 14 -4.22 -15.08 19.43
C LEU A 14 -3.26 -13.99 18.91
N ILE A 15 -2.15 -13.75 19.61
CA ILE A 15 -1.12 -12.80 19.17
C ILE A 15 -0.52 -13.25 17.84
N ASN A 16 -0.13 -14.52 17.72
CA ASN A 16 0.48 -15.05 16.51
C ASN A 16 -0.50 -15.06 15.33
N LEU A 17 -1.77 -15.44 15.56
CA LEU A 17 -2.84 -15.35 14.56
C LEU A 17 -3.05 -13.91 14.09
N SER A 18 -3.11 -12.96 15.02
CA SER A 18 -3.24 -11.53 14.70
C SER A 18 -2.05 -11.03 13.88
N ALA A 19 -0.84 -11.48 14.20
CA ALA A 19 0.37 -11.13 13.47
C ALA A 19 0.33 -11.64 12.02
N VAL A 20 -0.10 -12.88 11.80
CA VAL A 20 -0.25 -13.47 10.46
C VAL A 20 -1.32 -12.72 9.65
N ILE A 21 -2.48 -12.47 10.24
CA ILE A 21 -3.56 -11.72 9.57
C ILE A 21 -3.10 -10.31 9.21
N TRP A 22 -2.51 -9.59 10.17
CA TRP A 22 -1.97 -8.25 9.97
C TRP A 22 -0.94 -8.21 8.84
N PHE A 23 -0.04 -9.19 8.80
CA PHE A 23 0.97 -9.32 7.77
C PHE A 23 0.36 -9.55 6.38
N ILE A 24 -0.56 -10.51 6.24
CA ILE A 24 -1.22 -10.80 4.96
C ILE A 24 -2.00 -9.59 4.46
N LEU A 25 -2.79 -8.96 5.34
CA LEU A 25 -3.57 -7.79 4.96
C LEU A 25 -2.69 -6.62 4.54
N GLY A 26 -1.64 -6.29 5.30
CA GLY A 26 -0.84 -5.12 4.95
C GLY A 26 0.11 -5.31 3.78
N THR A 27 0.72 -6.49 3.64
CA THR A 27 1.57 -6.77 2.46
C THR A 27 0.77 -6.73 1.15
N THR A 28 -0.49 -7.19 1.19
CA THR A 28 -1.42 -7.12 0.04
C THR A 28 -2.20 -5.81 -0.04
N ALA A 29 -2.00 -4.88 0.90
CA ALA A 29 -2.80 -3.67 1.06
C ALA A 29 -4.31 -3.93 1.00
N ASN A 30 -4.80 -4.89 1.80
CA ASN A 30 -6.16 -5.41 1.78
C ASN A 30 -6.56 -5.99 0.40
N PHE A 31 -5.71 -6.88 -0.14
CA PHE A 31 -5.89 -7.56 -1.43
C PHE A 31 -5.99 -6.64 -2.67
N GLN A 32 -5.51 -5.41 -2.54
CA GLN A 32 -5.41 -4.45 -3.64
C GLN A 32 -4.17 -4.69 -4.50
N ARG A 33 -3.12 -5.35 -3.97
CA ARG A 33 -1.93 -5.79 -4.73
C ARG A 33 -1.48 -7.21 -4.37
N GLY A 34 -0.60 -7.75 -5.20
CA GLY A 34 0.14 -8.98 -4.89
C GLY A 34 1.20 -8.76 -3.80
N ILE A 35 1.66 -9.86 -3.20
CA ILE A 35 2.76 -9.83 -2.23
C ILE A 35 4.07 -9.61 -3.00
N ASP A 36 4.87 -8.64 -2.56
CA ASP A 36 6.19 -8.37 -3.15
C ASP A 36 7.21 -9.46 -2.80
N LEU A 37 8.39 -9.43 -3.43
CA LEU A 37 9.43 -10.45 -3.23
C LEU A 37 9.93 -10.52 -1.79
N VAL A 38 10.15 -9.37 -1.14
CA VAL A 38 10.65 -9.30 0.24
C VAL A 38 9.60 -9.85 1.21
N SER A 39 8.36 -9.41 1.06
CA SER A 39 7.22 -9.91 1.82
C SER A 39 6.99 -11.40 1.59
N THR A 40 7.25 -11.92 0.39
CA THR A 40 7.18 -13.36 0.09
C THR A 40 8.21 -14.15 0.88
N VAL A 41 9.46 -13.69 0.92
CA VAL A 41 10.52 -14.32 1.72
C VAL A 41 10.12 -14.34 3.20
N ILE A 42 9.63 -13.23 3.73
CA ILE A 42 9.18 -13.14 5.13
C ILE A 42 7.98 -14.07 5.39
N PHE A 43 7.03 -14.14 4.45
CA PHE A 43 5.90 -15.05 4.55
C PHE A 43 6.35 -16.51 4.60
N VAL A 44 7.30 -16.91 3.76
CA VAL A 44 7.79 -18.30 3.72
C VAL A 44 8.53 -18.67 5.00
N TYR A 45 9.42 -17.81 5.51
CA TYR A 45 10.25 -18.13 6.68
C TYR A 45 9.59 -17.87 8.03
N PHE A 46 8.60 -16.98 8.11
CA PHE A 46 7.95 -16.61 9.38
C PHE A 46 6.44 -16.85 9.36
N GLY A 47 5.78 -16.56 8.24
CA GLY A 47 4.33 -16.73 8.07
C GLY A 47 3.91 -18.20 8.05
N ILE A 48 4.49 -19.02 7.14
CA ILE A 48 4.16 -20.44 7.02
C ILE A 48 4.44 -21.19 8.34
N PRO A 49 5.61 -21.06 8.99
CA PRO A 49 5.84 -21.68 10.29
C PRO A 49 4.83 -21.23 11.36
N SER A 50 4.46 -19.95 11.39
CA SER A 50 3.43 -19.44 12.29
C SER A 50 2.07 -20.09 12.04
N ILE A 51 1.64 -20.22 10.78
CA ILE A 51 0.39 -20.90 10.41
C ILE A 51 0.40 -22.38 10.83
N LEU A 52 1.54 -23.06 10.68
CA LEU A 52 1.69 -24.45 11.13
C LEU A 52 1.58 -24.57 12.66
N LEU A 53 2.20 -23.67 13.41
CA LEU A 53 2.11 -23.65 14.89
C LEU A 53 0.69 -23.32 15.38
N ILE A 54 0.00 -22.40 14.71
CA ILE A 54 -1.42 -22.09 14.95
C ILE A 54 -2.27 -23.35 14.72
N SER A 55 -2.10 -23.99 13.56
CA SER A 55 -2.85 -25.20 13.18
C SER A 55 -2.63 -26.35 14.16
N LEU A 56 -1.36 -26.57 14.55
CA LEU A 56 -0.99 -27.56 15.55
C LEU A 56 -1.62 -27.25 16.91
N SER A 57 -1.57 -26.00 17.36
CA SER A 57 -2.15 -25.59 18.64
C SER A 57 -3.67 -25.78 18.65
N ILE A 58 -4.37 -25.38 17.58
CA ILE A 58 -5.82 -25.60 17.43
C ILE A 58 -6.13 -27.09 17.45
N PHE A 59 -5.37 -27.92 16.73
CA PHE A 59 -5.56 -29.36 16.72
C PHE A 59 -5.42 -29.97 18.12
N LEU A 60 -4.40 -29.57 18.88
CA LEU A 60 -4.19 -30.05 20.25
C LEU A 60 -5.33 -29.62 21.18
N PHE A 61 -5.84 -28.40 21.04
CA PHE A 61 -7.02 -27.94 21.79
C PHE A 61 -8.29 -28.73 21.42
N ILE A 62 -8.52 -29.03 20.14
CA ILE A 62 -9.67 -29.83 19.68
C ILE A 62 -9.59 -31.24 20.27
N LYS A 63 -8.40 -31.85 20.31
CA LYS A 63 -8.17 -33.16 20.95
C LYS A 63 -8.24 -33.12 22.48
N ARG A 64 -8.53 -31.95 23.08
CA ARG A 64 -8.56 -31.71 24.53
C ARG A 64 -7.27 -32.17 25.21
N TRP A 65 -6.15 -32.12 24.49
CA TRP A 65 -4.87 -32.55 25.03
C TRP A 65 -4.39 -31.53 26.05
N LEU A 66 -4.18 -31.99 27.28
CA LEU A 66 -3.68 -31.18 28.39
C LEU A 66 -2.29 -31.70 28.77
N PRO A 67 -1.28 -30.83 28.89
CA PRO A 67 0.08 -31.24 29.24
C PRO A 67 0.15 -31.64 30.72
N ALA A 68 -0.23 -32.89 31.04
CA ALA A 68 -0.21 -33.42 32.40
C ALA A 68 1.19 -33.88 32.86
N SER A 69 2.07 -34.21 31.91
CA SER A 69 3.46 -34.61 32.18
C SER A 69 4.40 -33.41 32.10
N SER A 70 5.51 -33.45 32.86
CA SER A 70 6.56 -32.42 32.80
C SER A 70 7.08 -32.21 31.36
N TRP A 71 7.22 -33.30 30.59
CA TRP A 71 7.59 -33.25 29.18
C TRP A 71 6.54 -32.57 28.30
N GLY A 72 5.25 -32.79 28.57
CA GLY A 72 4.17 -32.10 27.88
C GLY A 72 4.18 -30.59 28.15
N ILE A 73 4.50 -30.19 29.38
CA ILE A 73 4.63 -28.78 29.76
C ILE A 73 5.79 -28.13 29.02
N VAL A 74 6.95 -28.79 28.97
CA VAL A 74 8.12 -28.32 28.21
C VAL A 74 7.77 -28.17 26.72
N ALA A 75 7.13 -29.16 26.11
CA ALA A 75 6.73 -29.11 24.70
C ALA A 75 5.79 -27.93 24.39
N VAL A 76 4.76 -27.70 25.21
CA VAL A 76 3.85 -26.54 25.06
C VAL A 76 4.62 -25.23 25.25
N SER A 77 5.55 -25.17 26.19
CA SER A 77 6.34 -23.98 26.45
C SER A 77 7.22 -23.60 25.25
N ILE A 78 7.78 -24.60 24.56
CA ILE A 78 8.53 -24.40 23.31
C ILE A 78 7.60 -23.88 22.20
N ILE A 79 6.40 -24.45 22.04
CA ILE A 79 5.41 -23.98 21.05
C ILE A 79 5.04 -22.51 21.31
N ILE A 80 4.76 -22.15 22.57
CA ILE A 80 4.47 -20.78 22.98
C ILE A 80 5.65 -19.86 22.63
N LEU A 81 6.86 -20.24 23.01
CA LEU A 81 8.07 -19.46 22.76
C LEU A 81 8.28 -19.21 21.26
N CYS A 82 8.12 -20.25 20.43
CA CYS A 82 8.21 -20.14 18.97
C CYS A 82 7.13 -19.21 18.40
N MET A 83 5.88 -19.32 18.85
CA MET A 83 4.82 -18.41 18.38
C MET A 83 5.12 -16.95 18.75
N LEU A 84 5.58 -16.71 19.97
CA LEU A 84 5.91 -15.37 20.44
C LEU A 84 7.18 -14.81 19.79
N SER A 85 8.16 -15.64 19.42
CA SER A 85 9.39 -15.17 18.76
C SER A 85 9.18 -14.83 17.29
N LEU A 86 8.27 -15.52 16.59
CA LEU A 86 7.96 -15.25 15.18
C LEU A 86 7.06 -14.01 14.98
N SER A 87 6.17 -13.74 15.94
CA SER A 87 5.15 -12.68 15.81
C SER A 87 5.70 -11.26 15.58
N PRO A 88 6.76 -10.79 16.29
CA PRO A 88 7.30 -9.45 16.11
C PRO A 88 7.79 -9.18 14.68
N THR A 89 8.39 -10.18 14.03
CA THR A 89 8.86 -10.07 12.65
C THR A 89 7.70 -9.86 11.69
N LEU A 90 6.59 -10.58 11.89
CA LEU A 90 5.37 -10.43 11.09
C LEU A 90 4.73 -9.05 11.28
N PHE A 91 4.72 -8.48 12.49
CA PHE A 91 4.22 -7.11 12.70
C PHE A 91 5.13 -6.03 12.11
N LYS A 92 6.44 -6.16 12.31
CA LYS A 92 7.40 -5.11 11.96
C LYS A 92 7.56 -4.92 10.46
N ASN A 93 7.45 -6.00 9.69
CA ASN A 93 7.73 -5.97 8.25
C ASN A 93 6.49 -5.72 7.38
N VAL A 94 5.43 -5.17 7.96
CA VAL A 94 4.24 -4.79 7.18
C VAL A 94 4.43 -3.44 6.53
N ASN A 95 4.31 -3.40 5.20
CA ASN A 95 4.27 -2.15 4.46
C ASN A 95 2.92 -1.45 4.67
N LYS A 96 2.95 -0.29 5.33
CA LYS A 96 1.75 0.54 5.59
C LYS A 96 1.37 1.43 4.41
N SER A 97 2.32 1.68 3.50
CA SER A 97 2.13 2.55 2.34
C SER A 97 1.24 1.89 1.30
N GLY A 98 0.25 2.64 0.85
CA GLY A 98 -0.86 2.19 0.03
C GLY A 98 -1.90 1.35 0.77
N TRP A 99 -1.84 1.27 2.10
CA TRP A 99 -2.86 0.60 2.92
C TRP A 99 -3.45 1.52 3.99
N LEU A 100 -2.61 1.96 4.94
CA LEU A 100 -3.01 2.89 6.01
C LEU A 100 -2.78 4.35 5.58
N THR A 101 -1.84 4.56 4.68
CA THR A 101 -1.54 5.86 4.07
C THR A 101 -1.52 5.71 2.57
N GLU A 102 -1.92 6.75 1.84
CA GLU A 102 -1.76 6.78 0.39
C GLU A 102 -0.27 6.66 0.02
N ASN A 103 0.03 5.84 -0.99
CA ASN A 103 1.35 5.85 -1.61
C ASN A 103 1.29 6.78 -2.82
N ILE A 104 1.84 7.99 -2.69
CA ILE A 104 1.79 8.99 -3.75
C ILE A 104 3.15 9.02 -4.44
N VAL A 105 3.14 8.75 -5.74
CA VAL A 105 4.30 8.92 -6.62
C VAL A 105 4.06 10.13 -7.50
N THR A 106 4.95 11.11 -7.46
CA THR A 106 4.77 12.38 -8.17
C THR A 106 5.80 12.57 -9.28
N ASP A 107 5.40 13.35 -10.28
CA ASP A 107 6.33 13.88 -11.27
C ASP A 107 7.03 15.15 -10.76
N THR A 108 7.96 15.71 -11.54
CA THR A 108 8.67 16.94 -11.13
C THR A 108 7.69 18.12 -11.14
N LEU A 109 7.69 18.91 -10.06
CA LEU A 109 6.89 20.13 -9.96
C LEU A 109 7.22 21.11 -11.09
N GLN A 110 6.18 21.60 -11.76
CA GLN A 110 6.25 22.49 -12.92
C GLN A 110 5.42 23.75 -12.69
N ILE A 111 5.68 24.79 -13.48
CA ILE A 111 4.92 26.05 -13.46
C ILE A 111 4.23 26.22 -14.82
N THR A 112 2.98 26.66 -14.81
CA THR A 112 2.24 26.96 -16.03
C THR A 112 2.90 28.09 -16.83
N THR A 113 2.70 28.12 -18.15
CA THR A 113 3.34 29.12 -19.03
C THR A 113 2.97 30.57 -18.69
N ASP A 114 1.82 30.78 -18.06
CA ASP A 114 1.34 32.08 -17.57
C ASP A 114 1.85 32.43 -16.16
N GLY A 115 2.61 31.54 -15.51
CA GLY A 115 3.20 31.75 -14.20
C GLY A 115 2.19 31.82 -13.04
N GLN A 116 0.95 31.36 -13.24
CA GLN A 116 -0.10 31.47 -12.21
C GLN A 116 -0.19 30.25 -11.28
N TYR A 117 0.20 29.07 -11.76
CA TYR A 117 0.02 27.81 -11.05
C TYR A 117 1.28 26.95 -11.06
N GLU A 118 1.55 26.32 -9.91
CA GLU A 118 2.43 25.16 -9.81
C GLU A 118 1.61 23.89 -10.00
N TYR A 119 2.13 22.89 -10.71
CA TYR A 119 1.42 21.64 -10.95
C TYR A 119 2.35 20.43 -11.02
N GLN A 120 1.79 19.26 -10.70
CA GLN A 120 2.45 17.96 -10.88
C GLN A 120 1.40 16.84 -10.98
N LEU A 121 1.74 15.75 -11.67
CA LEU A 121 0.95 14.54 -11.71
C LEU A 121 1.19 13.72 -10.43
N GLU A 122 0.12 13.36 -9.73
CA GLU A 122 0.15 12.45 -8.59
C GLU A 122 -0.47 11.11 -8.97
N LEU A 123 0.32 10.05 -8.87
CA LEU A 123 -0.12 8.66 -9.02
C LEU A 123 -0.34 8.08 -7.62
N VAL A 124 -1.60 7.94 -7.23
CA VAL A 124 -1.97 7.41 -5.92
C VAL A 124 -2.10 5.90 -6.02
N ASN A 125 -1.44 5.18 -5.11
CA ASN A 125 -1.50 3.73 -4.98
C ASN A 125 -1.18 3.00 -6.29
N LEU A 126 -0.12 3.45 -6.98
CA LEU A 126 0.35 2.83 -8.21
C LEU A 126 0.58 1.31 -8.02
N PHE A 127 0.21 0.53 -9.04
CA PHE A 127 0.22 -0.95 -9.04
C PHE A 127 -0.80 -1.62 -8.11
N GLN A 128 -1.74 -0.87 -7.54
CA GLN A 128 -2.88 -1.42 -6.81
C GLN A 128 -4.17 -1.33 -7.63
N LYS A 129 -5.14 -2.20 -7.34
CA LYS A 129 -6.46 -2.20 -8.01
C LYS A 129 -7.27 -0.91 -7.79
N ASN A 130 -7.09 -0.29 -6.63
CA ASN A 130 -7.68 1.01 -6.26
C ASN A 130 -6.78 2.20 -6.62
N GLY A 131 -5.73 2.00 -7.42
CA GLY A 131 -4.85 3.08 -7.86
C GLY A 131 -5.58 4.08 -8.75
N ASN A 132 -5.31 5.37 -8.55
CA ASN A 132 -5.88 6.46 -9.34
C ASN A 132 -4.82 7.54 -9.62
N ALA A 133 -5.12 8.41 -10.60
CA ALA A 133 -4.29 9.57 -10.89
C ALA A 133 -5.06 10.85 -10.56
N ARG A 134 -4.34 11.86 -10.08
CA ARG A 134 -4.87 13.20 -9.88
C ARG A 134 -3.80 14.23 -10.23
N LEU A 135 -4.23 15.39 -10.66
CA LEU A 135 -3.38 16.54 -10.93
C LEU A 135 -3.36 17.40 -9.66
N TYR A 136 -2.19 17.55 -9.06
CA TYR A 136 -1.98 18.56 -8.03
C TYR A 136 -1.77 19.90 -8.69
N ILE A 137 -2.46 20.91 -8.19
CA ILE A 137 -2.34 22.29 -8.64
C ILE A 137 -2.30 23.19 -7.42
N LYS A 138 -1.39 24.14 -7.40
CA LYS A 138 -1.28 25.16 -6.38
C LYS A 138 -1.21 26.54 -7.02
N ARG A 139 -2.10 27.44 -6.60
CA ARG A 139 -2.07 28.83 -7.06
C ARG A 139 -0.92 29.57 -6.38
N ILE A 140 -0.11 30.27 -7.18
CA ILE A 140 1.09 30.97 -6.67
C ILE A 140 0.72 32.20 -5.82
N SER A 141 -0.40 32.87 -6.12
CA SER A 141 -0.76 34.13 -5.46
C SER A 141 -1.18 33.99 -3.99
N ASP A 142 -1.92 32.94 -3.65
CA ASP A 142 -2.51 32.72 -2.32
C ASP A 142 -2.14 31.35 -1.71
N GLY A 143 -1.49 30.47 -2.49
CA GLY A 143 -1.12 29.13 -2.05
C GLY A 143 -2.29 28.15 -2.01
N GLU A 144 -3.44 28.46 -2.60
CA GLU A 144 -4.59 27.56 -2.66
C GLU A 144 -4.23 26.27 -3.40
N GLU A 145 -4.41 25.11 -2.74
CA GLU A 145 -4.13 23.79 -3.30
C GLU A 145 -5.41 23.09 -3.76
N MET A 146 -5.32 22.41 -4.90
CA MET A 146 -6.40 21.67 -5.53
C MET A 146 -5.88 20.33 -6.07
N HIS A 147 -6.72 19.31 -5.94
CA HIS A 147 -6.48 18.00 -6.55
C HIS A 147 -7.60 17.69 -7.54
N ILE A 148 -7.26 17.60 -8.83
CA ILE A 148 -8.22 17.34 -9.90
C ILE A 148 -8.09 15.87 -10.32
N PRO A 149 -9.14 15.04 -10.18
CA PRO A 149 -9.07 13.63 -10.56
C PRO A 149 -8.87 13.47 -12.07
N LEU A 150 -8.02 12.53 -12.47
CA LEU A 150 -7.75 12.20 -13.86
C LEU A 150 -8.25 10.78 -14.16
N ASP A 151 -9.08 10.64 -15.20
CA ASP A 151 -9.51 9.33 -15.69
C ASP A 151 -8.38 8.61 -16.45
N MET A 152 -7.46 8.05 -15.66
CA MET A 152 -6.27 7.37 -16.13
C MET A 152 -6.22 5.94 -15.59
N HIS A 153 -6.17 4.97 -16.51
CA HIS A 153 -6.10 3.55 -16.16
C HIS A 153 -4.68 3.14 -15.75
N LEU A 154 -4.34 3.36 -14.48
CA LEU A 154 -3.03 3.02 -13.92
C LEU A 154 -2.71 1.53 -13.93
N ASN A 155 -3.73 0.66 -14.00
CA ASN A 155 -3.57 -0.78 -14.14
C ASN A 155 -2.86 -1.20 -15.45
N LYS A 156 -2.75 -0.31 -16.44
CA LYS A 156 -1.99 -0.55 -17.69
C LYS A 156 -0.50 -0.33 -17.52
N ILE A 157 -0.07 0.34 -16.44
CA ILE A 157 1.33 0.63 -16.15
C ILE A 157 1.94 -0.61 -15.48
N LYS A 158 2.96 -1.20 -16.12
CA LYS A 158 3.71 -2.37 -15.59
C LYS A 158 5.02 -1.99 -14.91
N GLY A 159 5.50 -0.78 -15.15
CA GLY A 159 6.72 -0.23 -14.58
C GLY A 159 6.75 1.28 -14.81
N LEU A 160 7.46 1.97 -13.93
CA LEU A 160 7.66 3.41 -14.01
C LEU A 160 9.15 3.68 -13.85
N SER A 161 9.72 4.44 -14.77
CA SER A 161 11.10 4.91 -14.66
C SER A 161 11.10 6.24 -13.93
N GLU A 162 11.71 6.28 -12.75
CA GLU A 162 11.93 7.50 -11.99
C GLU A 162 13.32 8.06 -12.33
N GLU A 163 13.36 9.01 -13.26
CA GLU A 163 14.54 9.85 -13.48
C GLU A 163 14.55 11.01 -12.48
N LYS A 164 15.74 11.59 -12.21
CA LYS A 164 15.85 12.82 -11.38
C LYS A 164 14.95 13.97 -11.85
N VAL A 165 14.66 14.01 -13.15
CA VAL A 165 13.73 14.97 -13.76
C VAL A 165 12.76 14.21 -14.65
N ASN A 166 11.60 13.93 -14.08
CA ASN A 166 10.51 13.19 -14.66
C ASN A 166 9.34 14.14 -14.93
N TYR A 167 9.33 14.77 -16.12
CA TYR A 167 8.16 15.50 -16.60
C TYR A 167 7.21 14.50 -17.25
N TRP A 168 6.24 13.98 -16.50
CA TRP A 168 5.26 13.02 -17.03
C TRP A 168 4.09 13.72 -17.70
N VAL A 169 3.77 14.93 -17.26
CA VAL A 169 2.72 15.76 -17.87
C VAL A 169 3.24 17.15 -18.17
N MET A 170 2.59 17.80 -19.13
CA MET A 170 2.76 19.23 -19.44
C MET A 170 1.38 19.87 -19.56
N MET A 171 1.27 21.13 -19.15
CA MET A 171 0.05 21.92 -19.25
C MET A 171 0.27 23.12 -20.18
N ASP A 172 -0.51 23.15 -21.26
CA ASP A 172 -0.57 24.28 -22.18
C ASP A 172 -1.74 25.20 -21.83
N GLY A 173 -1.50 26.51 -21.79
CA GLY A 173 -2.57 27.50 -21.62
C GLY A 173 -3.54 27.51 -22.80
N THR A 174 -4.79 27.87 -22.53
CA THR A 174 -5.80 28.16 -23.58
C THR A 174 -6.09 29.65 -23.64
N PHE A 175 -6.92 30.07 -24.61
CA PHE A 175 -7.42 31.46 -24.67
C PHE A 175 -8.39 31.79 -23.54
N GLU A 176 -8.93 30.77 -22.87
CA GLU A 176 -9.83 30.93 -21.73
C GLU A 176 -9.04 30.89 -20.43
N LYS A 177 -9.34 31.82 -19.52
CA LYS A 177 -8.72 31.87 -18.20
C LYS A 177 -9.03 30.58 -17.43
N ASP A 178 -8.07 30.10 -16.64
CA ASP A 178 -8.22 28.96 -15.73
C ASP A 178 -8.59 27.64 -16.44
N LYS A 179 -8.35 27.58 -17.76
CA LYS A 179 -8.53 26.40 -18.60
C LYS A 179 -7.24 26.05 -19.33
N TYR A 180 -6.86 24.79 -19.19
CA TYR A 180 -5.59 24.27 -19.70
C TYR A 180 -5.80 22.97 -20.48
N ILE A 181 -4.87 22.67 -21.36
CA ILE A 181 -4.75 21.36 -21.99
C ILE A 181 -3.56 20.66 -21.35
N MET A 182 -3.85 19.65 -20.53
CA MET A 182 -2.82 18.78 -20.00
C MET A 182 -2.57 17.63 -20.95
N HIS A 183 -1.32 17.31 -21.24
CA HIS A 183 -0.94 16.16 -22.03
C HIS A 183 0.16 15.34 -21.37
N THR A 184 0.09 14.02 -21.51
CA THR A 184 1.15 13.11 -21.04
C THR A 184 2.31 13.09 -22.03
N THR A 185 3.53 13.14 -21.51
CA THR A 185 4.76 13.12 -22.32
C THR A 185 5.17 11.71 -22.71
N SER A 186 6.15 11.58 -23.61
CA SER A 186 6.77 10.30 -23.98
C SER A 186 7.51 9.62 -22.82
N LYS A 187 7.86 10.36 -21.77
CA LYS A 187 8.48 9.81 -20.55
C LYS A 187 7.49 9.07 -19.67
N PHE A 188 6.20 9.30 -19.86
CA PHE A 188 5.15 8.64 -19.09
C PHE A 188 4.72 7.33 -19.78
N PRO A 189 4.51 6.21 -19.05
CA PRO A 189 4.14 4.92 -19.66
C PRO A 189 2.81 4.92 -20.43
N LEU A 190 1.99 5.97 -20.30
CA LEU A 190 0.78 6.19 -21.08
C LEU A 190 0.91 7.49 -21.88
N PRO A 191 1.73 7.53 -22.95
CA PRO A 191 1.99 8.75 -23.70
C PRO A 191 0.75 9.20 -24.48
N ASP A 192 0.77 10.46 -24.93
CA ASP A 192 -0.20 11.06 -25.86
C ASP A 192 -1.65 11.07 -25.37
N LYS A 193 -1.87 11.08 -24.05
CA LYS A 193 -3.19 11.33 -23.45
C LYS A 193 -3.37 12.82 -23.22
N LYS A 194 -4.51 13.34 -23.65
CA LYS A 194 -4.87 14.76 -23.49
C LYS A 194 -6.10 14.89 -22.60
N TYR A 195 -6.08 15.91 -21.76
CA TYR A 195 -7.16 16.26 -20.85
C TYR A 195 -7.39 17.76 -20.91
N LYS A 196 -8.65 18.17 -21.08
CA LYS A 196 -9.06 19.55 -20.82
C LYS A 196 -9.27 19.70 -19.32
N VAL A 197 -8.48 20.57 -18.71
CA VAL A 197 -8.51 20.85 -17.27
C VAL A 197 -9.22 22.18 -17.07
N ASP A 198 -10.28 22.18 -16.28
CA ASP A 198 -11.05 23.35 -15.87
C ASP A 198 -10.84 23.55 -14.37
N LEU A 199 -10.08 24.58 -13.99
CA LEU A 199 -9.71 24.81 -12.59
C LEU A 199 -10.87 25.37 -11.76
N GLU A 200 -11.79 26.11 -12.37
CA GLU A 200 -12.98 26.62 -11.69
C GLU A 200 -13.90 25.47 -11.28
N LYS A 201 -14.09 24.50 -12.18
CA LYS A 201 -14.91 23.31 -11.93
C LYS A 201 -14.17 22.21 -11.19
N ARG A 202 -12.84 22.27 -11.13
CA ARG A 202 -11.96 21.21 -10.59
C ARG A 202 -12.16 19.87 -11.30
N GLU A 203 -12.32 19.94 -12.62
CA GLU A 203 -12.61 18.79 -13.46
C GLU A 203 -11.56 18.66 -14.57
N ALA A 204 -11.24 17.42 -14.92
CA ALA A 204 -10.41 17.10 -16.07
C ALA A 204 -11.13 16.09 -16.97
N VAL A 205 -11.42 16.51 -18.21
CA VAL A 205 -12.13 15.68 -19.19
C VAL A 205 -11.16 15.24 -20.27
N LYS A 206 -11.03 13.92 -20.44
CA LYS A 206 -10.20 13.33 -21.47
C LYS A 206 -10.66 13.73 -22.86
N THR A 207 -9.74 14.19 -23.69
CA THR A 207 -9.99 14.53 -25.09
C THR A 207 -9.36 13.52 -26.03
N LYS A 208 -9.94 13.40 -27.23
CA LYS A 208 -9.41 12.55 -28.30
C LYS A 208 -8.11 13.11 -28.86
#